data_AF-A0A840CSY0-F1
#
_entry.id   AF-A0A840CSY0-F1
#
_cell.length_a   1.000
_cell.length_b   1.000
_cell.length_c   1.000
_cell.angle_alpha   90.00
_cell.angle_beta   90.00
_cell.angle_gamma   90.00
#
_symmetry.space_group_name_H-M   'P 1'
#
loop_
_entity.id
_entity.type
_entity.pdbx_description
1 polymer ?
#
loop_
_entity_poly.entity_id
_entity_poly.type
_entity_poly.pdbx_seq_one_letter_code
_entity_poly.pdbx_strand_id
1 'polypeptide(L)' 'MTYKKPDGGLAFWIKPIENIDLFQVQKKTNLKSINFYTPDRFSFGEPILGVRPGYASLSEADLEKGIKALSRVL' A
#
# COMPACT_ATOMS: atom_id res chain seq x y z
N MET A 1 5.31 1.37 -10.60
CA MET A 1 3.98 1.13 -9.97
C MET A 1 2.89 1.69 -10.88
N THR A 2 1.67 1.17 -10.79
CA THR A 2 0.48 1.72 -11.45
C THR A 2 -0.53 2.13 -10.37
N TYR A 3 -1.17 3.29 -10.56
CA TYR A 3 -2.23 3.77 -9.68
C TYR A 3 -3.24 4.56 -10.51
N LYS A 4 -4.49 4.60 -10.05
CA LYS A 4 -5.50 5.51 -10.57
C LYS A 4 -5.68 6.64 -9.57
N LYS A 5 -5.59 7.89 -10.02
CA LYS A 5 -5.92 9.04 -9.16
C LYS A 5 -7.35 8.86 -8.64
N PRO A 6 -7.59 8.89 -7.32
CA PRO A 6 -8.94 8.73 -6.80
C PRO A 6 -9.79 9.96 -7.16
N ASP A 7 -11.02 9.71 -7.60
CA ASP A 7 -12.03 10.75 -7.85
C ASP A 7 -12.70 11.23 -6.54
N GLY A 8 -12.40 10.56 -5.41
CA GLY A 8 -12.88 10.84 -4.07
C GLY A 8 -12.53 9.71 -3.08
N GLY A 9 -12.84 9.90 -1.79
CA GLY A 9 -12.61 8.91 -0.74
C GLY A 9 -11.38 9.19 0.14
N LEU A 10 -11.01 8.19 0.95
CA LEU A 10 -9.97 8.28 1.99
C LEU A 10 -8.82 7.28 1.81
N ALA A 11 -8.87 6.50 0.73
CA ALA A 11 -7.88 5.51 0.37
C ALA A 11 -7.94 5.20 -1.13
N PHE A 12 -6.81 4.85 -1.73
CA PHE A 12 -6.73 4.45 -3.14
C PHE A 12 -5.83 3.23 -3.30
N TRP A 13 -5.91 2.55 -4.44
CA TRP A 13 -5.10 1.37 -4.72
C TRP A 13 -3.83 1.73 -5.48
N ILE A 14 -2.71 1.17 -5.01
CA ILE A 14 -1.42 1.19 -5.70
C ILE A 14 -1.06 -0.25 -6.03
N LYS A 15 -0.82 -0.53 -7.31
CA LYS A 15 -0.44 -1.85 -7.81
C LYS A 15 1.04 -1.85 -8.23
N PRO A 16 1.86 -2.76 -7.68
CA PRO A 16 3.19 -3.02 -8.19
C PRO A 16 3.14 -3.45 -9.66
N ILE A 17 4.17 -3.13 -10.45
CA ILE A 17 4.24 -3.56 -11.86
C ILE A 17 4.56 -5.07 -11.91
N GLU A 18 5.45 -5.50 -11.04
CA GLU A 18 5.85 -6.89 -10.91
C GLU A 18 4.97 -7.64 -9.90
N ASN A 19 4.92 -8.96 -10.03
CA ASN A 19 4.18 -9.80 -9.11
C ASN A 19 5.02 -10.00 -7.84
N ILE A 20 4.74 -9.21 -6.80
CA ILE A 20 5.47 -9.24 -5.54
C ILE A 20 4.61 -9.76 -4.38
N ASP A 21 5.26 -10.50 -3.48
CA ASP A 21 4.65 -11.02 -2.26
C ASP A 21 4.44 -9.89 -1.25
N LEU A 22 3.21 -9.37 -1.22
CA LEU A 22 2.81 -8.28 -0.34
C LEU A 22 2.86 -8.65 1.15
N PHE A 23 2.83 -9.93 1.53
CA PHE A 23 3.03 -10.35 2.93
C PHE A 23 4.48 -10.16 3.35
N GLN A 24 5.43 -10.44 2.46
CA GLN A 24 6.85 -10.17 2.72
C GLN A 24 7.14 -8.67 2.77
N VAL A 25 6.50 -7.89 1.90
CA VAL A 25 6.57 -6.43 1.96
C VAL A 25 6.05 -5.92 3.30
N GLN A 26 4.87 -6.38 3.74
CA GLN A 26 4.27 -5.97 5.03
C GLN A 26 5.20 -6.29 6.21
N LYS A 27 5.83 -7.47 6.22
CA LYS A 27 6.82 -7.82 7.24
C LYS A 27 8.00 -6.85 7.26
N LYS A 28 8.51 -6.46 6.08
CA LYS A 28 9.63 -5.51 5.94
C LYS A 28 9.24 -4.08 6.31
N THR A 29 8.00 -3.66 6.07
CA THR A 29 7.51 -2.29 6.35
C THR A 29 7.05 -2.09 7.79
N ASN A 30 6.54 -3.13 8.45
CA ASN A 30 6.18 -3.06 9.87
C ASN A 30 7.39 -2.67 10.75
N LEU A 31 8.60 -3.08 10.36
CA LEU A 31 9.85 -2.67 10.99
C LEU A 31 10.15 -1.16 10.84
N LYS A 32 9.42 -0.45 9.97
CA LYS A 32 9.59 0.99 9.66
C LYS A 32 8.33 1.81 9.98
N SER A 33 7.44 1.30 10.84
CA SER A 33 6.18 1.96 11.25
C SER A 33 5.18 2.21 10.12
N ILE A 34 5.26 1.44 9.03
CA ILE A 34 4.29 1.51 7.93
C ILE A 34 3.42 0.27 7.98
N ASN A 35 2.17 0.50 8.41
CA ASN A 35 1.15 -0.52 8.47
C ASN A 35 0.21 -0.37 7.27
N PHE A 36 -0.05 -1.48 6.57
CA PHE A 36 -1.06 -1.54 5.53
C PHE A 36 -1.71 -2.93 5.55
N TYR A 37 -2.97 -2.98 5.13
CA TYR A 37 -3.70 -4.23 5.05
C TYR A 37 -3.23 -5.06 3.86
N THR A 38 -3.06 -6.35 4.08
CA THR A 38 -2.75 -7.32 3.04
C THR A 38 -4.01 -7.65 2.20
N PRO A 39 -3.81 -8.10 0.96
CA PRO A 39 -4.87 -8.36 -0.01
C PRO A 39 -5.98 -9.32 0.40
N ASP A 40 -5.65 -10.28 1.27
CA ASP A 40 -6.57 -11.30 1.81
C ASP A 40 -7.77 -10.69 2.53
N ARG A 41 -7.68 -9.44 2.97
CA ARG A 41 -8.80 -8.73 3.60
C ARG A 41 -9.79 -8.10 2.61
N PHE A 42 -9.46 -8.07 1.32
CA PHE A 42 -10.23 -7.36 0.31
C PHE A 42 -10.69 -8.22 -0.87
N SER A 43 -10.33 -9.51 -0.87
CA SER A 43 -10.76 -10.44 -1.92
C SER A 43 -11.13 -11.80 -1.35
N PHE A 44 -12.14 -12.40 -1.95
CA PHE A 44 -12.52 -13.78 -1.72
C PHE A 44 -12.10 -14.59 -2.95
N GLY A 45 -11.18 -15.54 -2.77
CA GLY A 45 -10.75 -16.48 -3.81
C GLY A 45 -9.61 -16.00 -4.72
N GLU A 46 -9.56 -14.71 -5.10
CA GLU A 46 -8.55 -14.19 -6.03
C GLU A 46 -7.55 -13.24 -5.34
N PRO A 47 -6.22 -13.44 -5.45
CA PRO A 47 -5.26 -12.56 -4.78
C PRO A 47 -5.23 -11.15 -5.41
N ILE A 48 -5.54 -10.11 -4.62
CA ILE A 48 -5.36 -8.71 -5.04
C ILE A 48 -3.88 -8.33 -4.94
N LEU A 49 -3.23 -8.02 -6.05
CA LEU A 49 -1.83 -7.61 -6.05
C LEU A 49 -1.72 -6.08 -5.91
N GLY A 50 -2.17 -5.53 -4.77
CA GLY A 50 -2.15 -4.09 -4.52
C GLY A 50 -2.11 -3.72 -3.05
N VAL A 51 -1.60 -2.52 -2.77
CA VAL A 51 -1.61 -1.88 -1.45
C VAL A 51 -2.67 -0.79 -1.46
N ARG A 52 -3.46 -0.69 -0.38
CA ARG A 52 -4.47 0.35 -0.19
C ARG A 52 -4.08 1.31 0.93
N PRO A 53 -3.25 2.33 0.66
CA PRO A 53 -2.96 3.37 1.65
C PRO A 53 -4.22 4.17 1.99
N GLY A 54 -4.58 4.18 3.27
CA GLY A 54 -5.52 5.14 3.83
C GLY A 54 -4.78 6.43 4.17
N TYR A 55 -5.26 7.56 3.67
CA TYR A 55 -4.65 8.87 3.88
C TYR A 55 -5.51 9.81 4.75
N ALA A 56 -6.66 9.33 5.24
CA ALA A 56 -7.60 10.12 6.05
C ALA A 56 -6.97 10.80 7.27
N SER A 57 -6.03 10.12 7.91
CA SER A 57 -5.43 10.49 9.19
C SER A 57 -3.97 10.91 9.07
N LEU A 58 -3.43 11.01 7.85
CA LEU A 58 -2.01 11.27 7.61
C LEU A 58 -1.81 12.70 7.13
N SER A 59 -0.74 13.34 7.62
CA SER A 59 -0.25 14.61 7.07
C SER A 59 0.42 14.38 5.71
N GLU A 60 0.58 15.44 4.91
CA GLU A 60 1.34 15.36 3.64
C GLU A 60 2.77 14.87 3.85
N ALA A 61 3.42 15.31 4.93
CA ALA A 61 4.78 14.89 5.27
C ALA A 61 4.86 13.39 5.63
N ASP A 62 3.88 12.88 6.37
CA ASP A 62 3.81 11.44 6.70
C ASP A 62 3.51 10.60 5.45
N LEU A 63 2.65 11.10 4.56
CA LEU A 63 2.39 10.45 3.27
C LEU A 63 3.66 10.36 2.43
N GLU A 64 4.39 11.47 2.28
CA GLU A 64 5.64 11.48 1.51
C GLU A 64 6.67 10.51 2.11
N LYS A 65 6.84 10.53 3.44
CA LYS A 65 7.76 9.63 4.15
C LYS A 65 7.35 8.17 3.98
N GLY A 66 6.06 7.87 4.09
CA GLY A 66 5.49 6.53 3.91
C GLY A 66 5.72 6.00 2.50
N ILE A 67 5.43 6.81 1.47
CA ILE A 67 5.63 6.45 0.06
C ILE A 67 7.11 6.20 -0.23
N LYS A 68 8.02 7.06 0.23
CA LYS A 68 9.48 6.88 0.05
C LYS A 68 10.02 5.62 0.71
N ALA A 69 9.44 5.22 1.83
CA ALA A 69 9.84 3.99 2.51
C ALA A 69 9.26 2.75 1.83
N LEU A 70 8.01 2.82 1.33
CA LEU A 70 7.39 1.78 0.51
C LEU A 70 8.16 1.56 -0.79
N SER A 71 8.63 2.61 -1.46
CA SER A 71 9.39 2.49 -2.71
C SER A 71 10.76 1.81 -2.57
N ARG A 72 11.24 1.58 -1.34
CA ARG A 72 12.52 0.88 -1.07
C ARG A 72 12.34 -0.62 -0.87
N VAL A 73 11.10 -1.09 -0.74
CA VAL A 73 10.76 -2.47 -0.39
C VAL A 73 9.76 -3.11 -1.36
N LEU A 74 9.13 -2.29 -2.19
CA LEU A 74 8.32 -2.66 -3.34
C LEU A 74 9.14 -2.64 -4.63
#